data_AF-A0A523TI99-F1
#
_entry.id   AF-A0A523TI99-F1
#
_cell.length_a   1.000
_cell.length_b   1.000
_cell.length_c   1.000
_cell.angle_alpha   90.00
_cell.angle_beta   90.00
_cell.angle_gamma   90.00
#
_symmetry.space_group_name_H-M   'P 1'
#
loop_
_entity.id
_entity.type
_entity.pdbx_description
1 polymer ?
#
loop_
_entity_poly.entity_id
_entity_poly.type
_entity_poly.pdbx_seq_one_letter_code
_entity_poly.pdbx_strand_id
1 'polypeptide(L)' 'MDEEARKEVLEDALKEIKKRYGDGAVMRLGEAHHLEVEAIPTG' A
#
# COMPACT_ATOMS: atom_id res chain seq x y z
N MET A 1 -9.78 22.00 10.32
CA MET A 1 -8.73 20.97 10.23
C MET A 1 -8.90 20.33 8.87
N ASP A 2 -8.15 20.87 7.92
CA ASP A 2 -8.36 20.67 6.49
C ASP A 2 -8.13 19.21 6.09
N GLU A 3 -9.13 18.64 5.43
CA GLU A 3 -9.13 17.25 4.99
C GLU A 3 -7.95 16.95 4.05
N GLU A 4 -7.53 17.93 3.26
CA GLU A 4 -6.34 17.91 2.40
C GLU A 4 -5.07 17.60 3.20
N ALA A 5 -4.84 18.32 4.30
CA ALA A 5 -3.66 18.15 5.14
C ALA A 5 -3.60 16.75 5.76
N ARG A 6 -4.76 16.15 6.08
CA ARG A 6 -4.81 14.77 6.57
C ARG A 6 -4.47 13.75 5.49
N LYS A 7 -4.87 14.01 4.23
CA LYS A 7 -4.55 13.13 3.10
C LYS A 7 -3.06 13.17 2.77
N GLU A 8 -2.46 14.35 2.74
CA GLU A 8 -1.02 14.52 2.48
C GLU A 8 -0.16 13.80 3.52
N VAL A 9 -0.43 14.00 4.82
CA VAL A 9 0.30 13.33 5.90
C VAL A 9 0.13 11.80 5.83
N LEU A 10 -1.08 11.33 5.49
CA LEU A 10 -1.35 9.91 5.32
C LEU A 10 -0.54 9.33 4.15
N GLU A 11 -0.49 10.00 3.01
CA GLU A 11 0.28 9.56 1.85
C GLU A 11 1.78 9.49 2.14
N ASP A 12 2.32 10.46 2.87
CA ASP A 12 3.73 10.47 3.23
C ASP A 12 4.10 9.37 4.22
N ALA A 13 3.24 9.09 5.21
CA ALA A 13 3.41 7.95 6.10
C ALA A 13 3.38 6.61 5.34
N LEU A 14 2.46 6.47 4.37
CA LEU A 14 2.38 5.27 3.53
C LEU A 14 3.64 5.10 2.66
N LYS A 15 4.19 6.18 2.11
CA LYS A 15 5.46 6.16 1.36
C LYS A 15 6.63 5.75 2.25
N GLU A 16 6.69 6.25 3.49
CA GLU A 16 7.76 5.89 4.43
C GLU A 16 7.74 4.39 4.74
N ILE A 17 6.55 3.83 5.00
CA ILE A 17 6.38 2.38 5.26
C ILE A 17 6.85 1.56 4.06
N LYS A 18 6.42 1.91 2.83
CA LYS A 18 6.86 1.21 1.61
C LYS A 18 8.37 1.30 1.40
N LYS A 19 8.98 2.46 1.62
CA LYS A 19 10.43 2.65 1.48
C LYS A 19 11.23 1.81 2.47
N ARG A 20 10.74 1.65 3.70
CA ARG A 20 11.46 0.94 4.78
C ARG A 20 11.28 -0.57 4.73
N TYR A 21 10.10 -1.03 4.33
CA TYR A 21 9.71 -2.45 4.46
C TYR A 21 9.46 -3.14 3.11
N GLY A 22 9.58 -2.42 2.00
CA GLY A 22 9.39 -2.94 0.65
C GLY A 22 7.96 -2.78 0.13
N ASP A 23 7.80 -3.06 -1.15
CA ASP A 23 6.50 -3.05 -1.81
C ASP A 23 5.59 -4.14 -1.20
N GLY A 24 4.35 -3.76 -0.93
CA GLY A 24 3.37 -4.64 -0.29
C GLY A 24 3.35 -4.64 1.24
N ALA A 25 4.24 -3.89 1.90
CA ALA A 25 4.22 -3.74 3.36
C ALA A 25 2.95 -3.04 3.90
N VAL A 26 2.33 -2.18 3.09
CA VAL A 26 1.02 -1.57 3.36
C VAL A 26 0.29 -1.34 2.05
N MET A 27 -0.98 -1.75 2.00
CA MET A 27 -1.81 -1.71 0.80
C MET A 27 -3.27 -1.42 1.18
N ARG A 28 -4.05 -0.83 0.26
CA ARG A 28 -5.51 -0.81 0.43
C ARG A 28 -6.06 -2.18 0.09
N LEU A 29 -7.03 -2.65 0.86
CA LEU A 29 -7.65 -3.97 0.69
C LEU A 29 -8.28 -4.20 -0.70
N GLY A 30 -8.61 -3.12 -1.44
CA GLY A 30 -9.13 -3.21 -2.82
C GLY A 30 -8.11 -2.95 -3.93
N GLU A 31 -6.86 -2.60 -3.61
CA GLU A 31 -5.81 -2.35 -4.62
C GLU A 31 -4.92 -3.59 -4.88
N ALA A 32 -5.04 -4.64 -4.07
CA ALA A 32 -4.16 -5.81 -4.09
C ALA A 32 -4.41 -6.80 -5.25
N HIS A 33 -5.30 -6.48 -6.19
CA HIS A 33 -5.72 -7.43 -7.25
C HIS A 33 -4.70 -7.60 -8.40
N HIS A 34 -3.68 -6.74 -8.49
CA HIS A 34 -2.78 -6.71 -9.65
C HIS A 34 -1.30 -6.93 -9.32
N LEU A 35 -0.99 -7.44 -8.12
CA LEU A 35 0.36 -7.92 -7.85
C LEU A 35 0.57 -9.16 -8.73
N GLU A 36 1.37 -9.01 -9.79
CA GLU A 36 1.84 -10.12 -10.62
C GLU A 36 2.79 -10.98 -9.78
N VAL A 37 2.21 -11.86 -8.98
CA VAL A 37 2.93 -12.90 -8.25
C VAL A 37 2.73 -14.21 -8.99
N GLU A 38 3.81 -14.95 -9.15
CA GLU A 38 3.71 -16.34 -9.61
C GLU A 38 2.98 -17.14 -8.53
N ALA A 39 1.72 -17.49 -8.81
CA ALA A 39 0.89 -18.30 -7.94
C ALA A 39 0.87 -19.74 -8.46
N ILE A 40 1.19 -20.69 -7.58
CA ILE A 40 0.90 -22.10 -7.82
C ILE A 40 -0.50 -22.37 -7.25
N PRO A 41 -1.44 -22.91 -8.04
CA PRO A 41 -2.78 -23.20 -7.55
C PRO A 41 -2.73 -24.24 -6.42
N THR A 42 -3.49 -24.00 -5.35
CA THR A 42 -3.55 -24.88 -4.18
C THR A 42 -4.62 -25.97 -4.29
N GLY A 43 -5.42 -25.96 -5.37
CA GLY A 43 -6.49 -26.93 -5.66
C GLY A 43 -7.29 -26.55 -6.88
#